data_AF-A0A9E4Q8X3-F1
#
_entry.id   AF-A0A9E4Q8X3-F1
#
_cell.length_a   1.000
_cell.length_b   1.000
_cell.length_c   1.000
_cell.angle_alpha   90.00
_cell.angle_beta   90.00
_cell.angle_gamma   90.00
#
_symmetry.space_group_name_H-M   'P 1'
#
loop_
_entity.id
_entity.type
_entity.pdbx_description
1 polymer ?
#
loop_
_entity_poly.entity_id
_entity_poly.type
_entity_poly.pdbx_seq_one_letter_code
_entity_poly.pdbx_strand_id
1 'polypeptide(L)'
;QQIGKRPVRVQKEALGFIGNRLQAALVRECFSLVDKGIASAEDIDAVVRYGLGRRLSVAGPLEIADVAGLDIYSTLMSHILPDLDAATSPPQALAENVRDGNLGVKTGQGTYSWTPESSEETRQRIANALIEIQKWSA
;
A
#
# COMPACT_ATOMS: atom_id res chain seq x y z
N GLN A 1 -3.21 19.69 -20.54
CA GLN A 1 -2.06 18.88 -20.10
C GLN A 1 -0.86 19.31 -20.95
N GLN A 2 0.08 20.10 -20.39
CA GLN A 2 1.22 20.63 -21.15
C GLN A 2 2.57 20.02 -20.76
N ILE A 3 2.64 19.28 -19.63
CA ILE A 3 3.89 18.73 -19.07
C ILE A 3 3.85 17.20 -18.87
N GLY A 4 2.93 16.50 -19.55
CA GLY A 4 2.85 15.04 -19.47
C GLY A 4 2.44 14.46 -18.10
N LYS A 5 1.73 15.25 -17.27
CA LYS A 5 1.17 14.79 -15.99
C LYS A 5 -0.34 14.64 -16.09
N ARG A 6 -0.90 13.66 -15.36
CA ARG A 6 -2.34 13.43 -15.25
C ARG A 6 -2.87 14.08 -13.97
N PRO A 7 -3.46 15.29 -14.02
CA PRO A 7 -4.01 15.92 -12.84
C PRO A 7 -5.25 15.16 -12.35
N VAL A 8 -5.44 15.12 -11.03
CA VAL A 8 -6.64 14.58 -10.37
C VAL A 8 -7.30 15.70 -9.59
N ARG A 9 -8.61 15.90 -9.80
CA ARG A 9 -9.38 16.92 -9.10
C ARG A 9 -9.83 16.43 -7.73
N VAL A 10 -9.43 17.13 -6.68
CA VAL A 10 -9.97 16.96 -5.33
C VAL A 10 -11.21 17.84 -5.20
N GLN A 11 -12.39 17.23 -5.08
CA GLN A 11 -13.67 17.97 -5.05
C GLN A 11 -13.91 18.71 -3.73
N LYS A 12 -13.43 18.12 -2.62
CA LYS A 12 -13.52 18.66 -1.27
C LYS A 12 -12.20 18.41 -0.56
N GLU A 13 -11.72 19.41 0.16
CA GLU A 13 -10.52 19.27 0.98
C GLU A 13 -10.67 18.13 1.99
N ALA A 14 -9.62 17.32 2.09
CA ALA A 14 -9.52 16.22 3.04
C ALA A 14 -8.08 16.13 3.52
N LEU A 15 -7.89 15.88 4.82
CA LEU A 15 -6.56 15.64 5.39
C LEU A 15 -5.89 14.46 4.67
N GLY A 16 -4.69 14.70 4.13
CA GLY A 16 -3.94 13.72 3.32
C GLY A 16 -4.40 13.59 1.87
N PHE A 17 -5.32 14.44 1.40
CA PHE A 17 -5.91 14.37 0.05
C PHE A 17 -6.46 12.97 -0.26
N ILE A 18 -6.35 12.48 -1.50
CA ILE A 18 -6.83 11.14 -1.88
C ILE A 18 -5.73 10.10 -1.64
N GLY A 19 -4.52 10.34 -2.14
CA GLY A 19 -3.42 9.36 -2.15
C GLY A 19 -2.97 8.93 -0.75
N ASN A 20 -2.68 9.88 0.16
CA ASN A 20 -2.18 9.52 1.48
C ASN A 20 -3.27 8.84 2.33
N ARG A 21 -4.56 9.11 2.08
CA ARG A 21 -5.66 8.41 2.76
C ARG A 21 -5.72 6.93 2.36
N LEU A 22 -5.66 6.65 1.06
CA LEU A 22 -5.64 5.27 0.56
C LEU A 22 -4.39 4.53 1.03
N GLN A 23 -3.22 5.19 0.98
CA GLN A 23 -1.98 4.62 1.48
C GLN A 23 -2.03 4.33 2.98
N ALA A 24 -2.52 5.27 3.79
CA ALA A 24 -2.61 5.08 5.24
C ALA A 24 -3.57 3.94 5.60
N ALA A 25 -4.72 3.82 4.92
CA ALA A 25 -5.65 2.73 5.15
C ALA A 25 -5.04 1.36 4.84
N LEU A 26 -4.33 1.23 3.71
CA LEU A 26 -3.66 -0.02 3.33
C LEU A 26 -2.54 -0.36 4.32
N VAL A 27 -1.64 0.58 4.60
CA VAL A 27 -0.48 0.35 5.46
C VAL A 27 -0.91 0.05 6.90
N ARG A 28 -1.96 0.71 7.41
CA ARG A 28 -2.54 0.42 8.72
C ARG A 28 -2.93 -1.04 8.83
N GLU A 29 -3.69 -1.55 7.86
CA GLU A 29 -4.12 -2.96 7.89
C GLU A 29 -2.92 -3.90 7.75
N CYS A 30 -1.95 -3.60 6.88
CA CYS A 30 -0.73 -4.41 6.76
C CYS A 30 0.01 -4.56 8.10
N PHE A 31 0.22 -3.49 8.84
CA PHE A 31 0.86 -3.58 10.16
C PHE A 31 -0.03 -4.25 11.21
N SER A 32 -1.35 -4.04 11.17
CA SER A 32 -2.29 -4.75 12.05
C SER A 32 -2.20 -6.27 11.87
N LEU A 33 -2.10 -6.75 10.63
CA LEU A 33 -1.93 -8.17 10.34
C LEU A 33 -0.61 -8.73 10.89
N VAL A 34 0.47 -7.93 10.88
CA VAL A 34 1.76 -8.26 11.52
C VAL A 34 1.61 -8.30 13.04
N ASP A 35 1.02 -7.26 13.64
CA ASP A 35 0.82 -7.15 15.09
C ASP A 35 -0.03 -8.31 15.64
N LYS A 36 -1.07 -8.72 14.89
CA LYS A 36 -1.93 -9.87 15.21
C LYS A 36 -1.26 -11.23 14.93
N GLY A 37 -0.07 -11.27 14.33
CA GLY A 37 0.63 -12.50 13.96
C GLY A 37 -0.06 -13.31 12.86
N ILE A 38 -0.92 -12.69 12.05
CA ILE A 38 -1.69 -13.35 10.99
C ILE A 38 -0.80 -13.71 9.79
N ALA A 39 0.18 -12.85 9.49
CA ALA A 39 1.12 -13.07 8.41
C ALA A 39 2.45 -12.34 8.65
N SER A 40 3.52 -12.84 8.05
CA SER A 40 4.81 -12.14 8.00
C SER A 40 4.72 -10.88 7.14
N ALA A 41 5.60 -9.91 7.38
CA ALA A 41 5.68 -8.73 6.53
C ALA A 41 5.99 -9.11 5.06
N GLU A 42 6.80 -10.16 4.85
CA GLU A 42 7.15 -10.70 3.54
C GLU A 42 5.94 -11.26 2.79
N ASP A 43 5.09 -12.04 3.47
CA ASP A 43 3.89 -12.64 2.88
C ASP A 43 2.84 -11.58 2.56
N ILE A 44 2.66 -10.59 3.43
CA ILE A 44 1.77 -9.46 3.18
C ILE A 44 2.23 -8.69 1.94
N ASP A 45 3.52 -8.38 1.86
CA ASP A 45 4.12 -7.72 0.69
C ASP A 45 3.96 -8.57 -0.58
N ALA A 46 4.07 -9.90 -0.48
CA ALA A 46 3.86 -10.80 -1.61
C ALA A 46 2.40 -10.79 -2.09
N VAL A 47 1.43 -10.85 -1.18
CA VAL A 47 -0.01 -10.75 -1.52
C VAL A 47 -0.34 -9.42 -2.19
N VAL A 48 0.22 -8.31 -1.66
CA VAL A 48 0.02 -6.98 -2.27
C VAL A 48 0.71 -6.92 -3.63
N ARG A 49 1.98 -7.30 -3.73
CA ARG A 49 2.79 -7.16 -4.95
C ARG A 49 2.35 -8.08 -6.08
N TYR A 50 1.93 -9.31 -5.78
CA TYR A 50 1.60 -10.32 -6.78
C TYR A 50 0.10 -10.50 -6.97
N GLY A 51 -0.73 -10.01 -6.03
CA GLY A 51 -2.18 -10.08 -6.07
C GLY A 51 -2.86 -8.73 -6.34
N LEU A 52 -3.31 -8.06 -5.28
CA LEU A 52 -4.15 -6.85 -5.42
C LEU A 52 -3.42 -5.67 -6.06
N GLY A 53 -2.14 -5.43 -5.77
CA GLY A 53 -1.37 -4.31 -6.32
C GLY A 53 -1.22 -4.35 -7.84
N ARG A 54 -1.03 -5.55 -8.42
CA ARG A 54 -1.02 -5.73 -9.88
C ARG A 54 -2.37 -5.44 -10.54
N ARG A 55 -3.46 -5.78 -9.86
CA ARG A 55 -4.81 -5.43 -10.35
C ARG A 55 -5.01 -3.91 -10.31
N LEU A 56 -4.55 -3.26 -9.25
CA LEU A 56 -4.64 -1.81 -9.09
C LEU A 56 -3.77 -1.01 -10.07
N SER A 57 -2.72 -1.59 -10.65
CA SER A 57 -1.93 -0.92 -11.69
C SER A 57 -2.61 -0.88 -13.06
N VAL A 58 -3.65 -1.71 -13.28
CA VAL A 58 -4.37 -1.79 -14.56
C VAL A 58 -5.81 -1.27 -14.49
N ALA A 59 -6.47 -1.37 -13.34
CA ALA A 59 -7.82 -0.88 -13.12
C ALA A 59 -7.99 -0.32 -11.70
N GLY A 60 -8.79 0.75 -11.56
CA GLY A 60 -9.04 1.36 -10.25
C GLY A 60 -9.82 0.42 -9.32
N PRO A 61 -9.77 0.61 -7.99
CA PRO A 61 -10.47 -0.27 -7.05
C PRO A 61 -11.99 -0.27 -7.24
N LEU A 62 -12.57 0.87 -7.66
CA LEU A 62 -14.00 0.97 -7.95
C LEU A 62 -14.38 0.28 -9.26
N GLU A 63 -13.55 0.39 -10.31
CA GLU A 63 -13.74 -0.34 -11.57
C GLU A 63 -13.66 -1.86 -11.35
N ILE A 64 -12.71 -2.31 -10.53
CA ILE A 64 -12.59 -3.72 -10.14
C ILE A 64 -13.83 -4.18 -9.37
N ALA A 65 -14.39 -3.35 -8.48
CA ALA A 65 -15.60 -3.68 -7.75
C ALA A 65 -16.82 -3.79 -8.67
N ASP A 66 -16.96 -2.88 -9.63
CA ASP A 66 -18.02 -2.93 -10.64
C ASP A 66 -17.94 -4.19 -11.51
N VAL A 67 -16.73 -4.54 -11.98
CA VAL A 67 -16.49 -5.75 -12.79
C VAL A 67 -16.80 -7.03 -12.01
N ALA A 68 -16.49 -7.05 -10.72
CA ALA A 68 -16.74 -8.22 -9.87
C ALA A 68 -18.20 -8.35 -9.44
N GLY A 69 -18.92 -7.24 -9.25
CA GLY A 69 -20.27 -7.19 -8.71
C GLY A 69 -20.32 -6.47 -7.36
N LEU A 70 -21.12 -5.40 -7.30
CA LEU A 70 -21.26 -4.57 -6.09
C LEU A 70 -21.97 -5.30 -4.95
N ASP A 71 -22.84 -6.27 -5.24
CA ASP A 71 -23.48 -7.16 -4.28
C ASP A 71 -22.47 -8.10 -3.61
N ILE A 72 -21.52 -8.63 -4.38
CA ILE A 72 -20.40 -9.44 -3.86
C ILE A 72 -19.51 -8.58 -2.96
N TYR A 73 -19.14 -7.38 -3.41
CA TYR A 73 -18.35 -6.46 -2.59
C TYR A 73 -19.08 -6.00 -1.34
N SER A 74 -20.39 -5.72 -1.43
CA SER A 74 -21.20 -5.36 -0.26
C SER A 74 -21.22 -6.49 0.78
N THR A 75 -21.38 -7.73 0.32
CA THR A 75 -21.34 -8.91 1.17
C THR A 75 -19.96 -9.09 1.79
N LEU A 76 -18.89 -9.05 1.00
CA LEU A 76 -17.51 -9.15 1.46
C LEU A 76 -17.20 -8.11 2.54
N MET A 77 -17.52 -6.84 2.27
CA MET A 77 -17.25 -5.73 3.17
C MET A 77 -18.04 -5.87 4.48
N SER A 78 -19.28 -6.32 4.43
CA SER A 78 -20.11 -6.53 5.63
C SER A 78 -19.51 -7.58 6.59
N HIS A 79 -18.78 -8.56 6.06
CA HIS A 79 -18.11 -9.58 6.88
C HIS A 79 -16.73 -9.14 7.38
N ILE A 80 -15.96 -8.41 6.56
CA ILE A 80 -14.57 -8.09 6.86
C ILE A 80 -14.41 -6.77 7.61
N LEU A 81 -15.18 -5.73 7.28
CA LEU A 81 -15.03 -4.40 7.89
C LEU A 81 -15.09 -4.40 9.43
N PRO A 82 -15.92 -5.22 10.11
CA PRO A 82 -15.91 -5.29 11.57
C PRO A 82 -14.60 -5.80 12.19
N ASP A 83 -13.78 -6.54 11.44
CA ASP A 83 -12.52 -7.13 11.92
C ASP A 83 -11.26 -6.36 11.47
N LEU A 84 -11.40 -5.50 10.45
CA LEU A 84 -10.32 -4.60 10.01
C LEU A 84 -9.89 -3.68 11.14
N ASP A 85 -8.61 -3.30 11.12
CA ASP A 85 -8.12 -2.32 12.06
C ASP A 85 -8.79 -0.96 11.84
N ALA A 86 -9.25 -0.39 12.94
CA ALA A 86 -9.87 0.93 13.02
C ALA A 86 -9.10 1.86 13.96
N ALA A 87 -7.88 1.50 14.35
CA ALA A 87 -7.05 2.33 15.21
C ALA A 87 -6.84 3.74 14.63
N THR A 88 -6.78 4.70 15.55
CA THR A 88 -6.54 6.13 15.28
C THR A 88 -5.12 6.57 15.67
N SER A 89 -4.31 5.62 16.13
CA SER A 89 -2.89 5.76 16.45
C SER A 89 -2.04 4.88 15.51
N PRO A 90 -0.73 5.16 15.37
CA PRO A 90 0.16 4.26 14.64
C PRO A 90 0.10 2.81 15.17
N PRO A 91 0.15 1.80 14.30
CA PRO A 91 0.26 0.39 14.69
C PRO A 91 1.49 0.13 15.57
N GLN A 92 1.43 -0.93 16.39
CA GLN A 92 2.43 -1.19 17.42
C GLN A 92 3.81 -1.48 16.79
N ALA A 93 3.90 -2.40 15.83
CA ALA A 93 5.17 -2.71 15.16
C ALA A 93 5.80 -1.49 14.47
N LEU A 94 4.98 -0.56 13.96
CA LEU A 94 5.49 0.69 13.41
C LEU A 94 6.05 1.60 14.50
N ALA A 95 5.31 1.77 15.60
CA ALA A 95 5.71 2.60 16.73
C ALA A 95 6.98 2.08 17.43
N GLU A 96 7.12 0.76 17.55
CA GLU A 96 8.31 0.10 18.11
C GLU A 96 9.54 0.30 17.22
N ASN A 97 9.42 0.06 15.91
CA ASN A 97 10.51 0.34 14.98
C ASN A 97 10.99 1.79 15.07
N VAL A 98 10.07 2.76 15.16
CA VAL A 98 10.45 4.17 15.33
C VAL A 98 11.14 4.42 16.66
N ARG A 99 10.62 3.86 17.75
CA ARG A 99 11.19 4.00 19.11
C ARG A 99 12.61 3.45 19.18
N ASP A 100 12.87 2.33 18.50
CA ASP A 100 14.15 1.63 18.53
C ASP A 100 15.17 2.21 17.52
N GLY A 101 14.79 3.24 16.76
CA GLY A 101 15.65 3.83 15.73
C GLY A 101 15.73 3.02 14.44
N ASN A 102 14.85 2.03 14.26
CA ASN A 102 14.71 1.22 13.05
C ASN A 102 13.84 1.96 12.02
N LEU A 103 14.41 2.99 11.39
CA LEU A 103 13.72 3.93 10.51
C LEU A 103 13.77 3.56 9.01
N GLY A 104 14.07 2.29 8.70
CA GLY A 104 14.19 1.74 7.36
C GLY A 104 15.59 1.87 6.76
N VAL A 105 15.67 2.03 5.44
CA VAL A 105 16.93 2.05 4.67
C VAL A 105 17.97 3.02 5.25
N LYS A 106 17.53 4.20 5.72
CA LYS A 106 18.44 5.24 6.26
C LYS A 106 19.17 4.84 7.55
N THR A 107 18.68 3.83 8.26
CA THR A 107 19.28 3.28 9.48
C THR A 107 19.70 1.82 9.31
N GLY A 108 19.61 1.27 8.10
CA GLY A 108 19.92 -0.14 7.81
C GLY A 108 18.90 -1.14 8.36
N GLN A 109 17.83 -0.69 9.02
CA GLN A 109 16.83 -1.54 9.66
C GLN A 109 15.50 -0.80 9.75
N GLY A 110 14.40 -1.47 9.41
CA GLY A 110 13.01 -1.09 9.69
C GLY A 110 12.21 -2.37 9.92
N THR A 111 11.06 -2.52 9.25
CA THR A 111 10.39 -3.82 9.13
C THR A 111 11.30 -4.91 8.57
N TYR A 112 12.20 -4.53 7.66
CA TYR A 112 13.22 -5.38 7.07
C TYR A 112 14.62 -4.86 7.40
N SER A 113 15.62 -5.75 7.36
CA SER A 113 17.03 -5.37 7.38
C SER A 113 17.49 -4.92 6.00
N TRP A 114 18.31 -3.87 5.95
CA TRP A 114 18.74 -3.23 4.71
C TRP A 114 20.25 -3.11 4.64
N THR A 115 20.82 -3.72 3.61
CA THR A 115 22.18 -3.41 3.14
C THR A 115 22.13 -2.32 2.06
N PRO A 116 23.23 -1.58 1.80
CA PRO A 116 23.30 -0.66 0.67
C PRO A 116 22.89 -1.32 -0.65
N GLU A 117 23.37 -2.55 -0.88
CA GLU A 117 23.10 -3.35 -2.09
C GLU A 117 21.61 -3.69 -2.22
N SER A 118 21.00 -4.33 -1.22
CA SER A 118 19.56 -4.69 -1.25
C SER A 118 18.63 -3.47 -1.40
N SER A 119 19.03 -2.33 -0.84
CA SER A 119 18.28 -1.08 -0.98
C SER A 119 18.33 -0.54 -2.41
N GLU A 120 19.48 -0.66 -3.07
CA GLU A 120 19.66 -0.22 -4.45
C GLU A 120 18.96 -1.16 -5.42
N GLU A 121 19.11 -2.47 -5.25
CA GLU A 121 18.37 -3.48 -6.02
C GLU A 121 16.86 -3.24 -5.95
N THR A 122 16.33 -2.93 -4.76
CA THR A 122 14.91 -2.64 -4.58
C THR A 122 14.50 -1.35 -5.30
N ARG A 123 15.29 -0.28 -5.20
CA ARG A 123 15.02 0.98 -5.92
C ARG A 123 15.03 0.76 -7.43
N GLN A 124 16.04 0.06 -7.95
CA GLN A 124 16.17 -0.22 -9.38
C GLN A 124 15.02 -1.10 -9.89
N ARG A 125 14.62 -2.12 -9.12
CA ARG A 125 13.47 -2.97 -9.46
C ARG A 125 12.18 -2.17 -9.54
N ILE A 126 11.92 -1.28 -8.58
CA ILE A 126 10.73 -0.40 -8.60
C ILE A 126 10.79 0.54 -9.80
N ALA A 127 11.92 1.22 -10.03
CA ALA A 127 12.08 2.15 -11.13
C ALA A 127 11.85 1.48 -12.49
N ASN A 128 12.48 0.34 -12.74
CA ASN A 128 12.32 -0.42 -13.99
C ASN A 128 10.88 -0.85 -14.21
N ALA A 129 10.22 -1.40 -13.19
CA ALA A 129 8.84 -1.84 -13.30
C ALA A 129 7.88 -0.66 -13.61
N LEU A 130 8.07 0.49 -12.94
CA LEU A 130 7.23 1.67 -13.18
C LEU A 130 7.46 2.27 -14.57
N ILE A 131 8.69 2.24 -15.08
CA ILE A 131 9.00 2.66 -16.46
C ILE A 131 8.25 1.78 -17.46
N GLU A 132 8.26 0.45 -17.28
CA GLU A 132 7.52 -0.45 -18.17
C GLU A 132 6.01 -0.24 -18.07
N ILE A 133 5.45 -0.09 -16.87
CA ILE A 133 4.02 0.18 -16.66
C ILE A 133 3.62 1.51 -17.31
N GLN A 134 4.47 2.53 -17.25
CA GLN A 134 4.18 3.83 -17.87
C GLN A 134 4.07 3.72 -19.40
N LYS A 135 4.78 2.79 -20.04
CA LYS A 135 4.63 2.52 -21.48
C LYS A 135 3.26 1.95 -21.83
N TRP A 136 2.54 1.33 -20.89
CA TRP A 136 1.17 0.82 -21.13
C TRP A 136 0.14 1.94 -21.21
N SER A 137 0.48 3.12 -20.71
CA SER A 137 -0.40 4.30 -20.68
C SER A 137 -0.11 5.30 -21.81
N ALA A 138 0.84 4.98 -22.69
CA ALA A 138 1.20 5.74 -23.89
C ALA A 138 0.46 5.18 -25.11
#